data_AF-A0A4Q2XPN9-F1
#
_entry.id   AF-A0A4Q2XPN9-F1
#
_cell.length_a   1.000
_cell.length_b   1.000
_cell.length_c   1.000
_cell.angle_alpha   90.00
_cell.angle_beta   90.00
_cell.angle_gamma   90.00
#
_symmetry.space_group_name_H-M   'P 1'
#
loop_
_entity.id
_entity.type
_entity.pdbx_description
1 polymer ?
#
loop_
_entity_poly.entity_id
_entity_poly.type
_entity_poly.pdbx_seq_one_letter_code
_entity_poly.pdbx_strand_id
1 'polypeptide(L)'
;MLLPLLAVPLAAVAGYYGGQEQRRHRAAALSGAGSKPGSSVEEHARAAAPALKYASTGHVKKWADRLRNCTVEELPGLFAEIRALWGGPDAPGGGADSDIRTLAIHREHATALRLLCARWAELDAPGGLAFFMKREDGVNGRSWLLTEWALRDPQAAYEAVLKLPEKDRREELFSVGCQLMEEGNKAFLAWFRIARRPFPSGGLEERFWSSFAAEHPDELLALGTEMIGGRKTADGENGPQPGQLDFLYSLLGGTLGEKDMDKALAWAKEQPDTVRGQALTGVLKVLAATAPERIVDHLSLLKPK
;
A
#
# COMPACT_ATOMS: atom_id res chain seq x y z
N MET A 1 -32.31 35.32 -27.67
CA MET A 1 -31.70 35.30 -26.33
C MET A 1 -30.92 34.00 -26.20
N LEU A 2 -29.60 34.08 -26.41
CA LEU A 2 -28.68 32.95 -26.49
C LEU A 2 -27.91 32.82 -25.16
N LEU A 3 -27.92 31.63 -24.58
CA LEU A 3 -27.15 31.25 -23.38
C LEU A 3 -25.71 30.87 -23.78
N PRO A 4 -24.67 31.29 -23.03
CA PRO A 4 -23.31 30.84 -23.31
C PRO A 4 -23.01 29.51 -22.60
N LEU A 5 -22.47 28.57 -23.39
CA LEU A 5 -21.81 27.34 -22.96
C LEU A 5 -20.55 27.67 -22.14
N LEU A 6 -20.46 27.12 -20.92
CA LEU A 6 -19.23 27.09 -20.13
C LEU A 6 -18.32 25.98 -20.65
N ALA A 7 -17.21 26.37 -21.28
CA ALA A 7 -16.07 25.51 -21.54
C ALA A 7 -15.21 25.42 -20.28
N VAL A 8 -14.98 24.20 -19.77
CA VAL A 8 -14.00 23.92 -18.70
C VAL A 8 -12.72 23.40 -19.37
N PRO A 9 -11.54 24.01 -19.14
CA PRO A 9 -10.31 23.53 -19.74
C PRO A 9 -9.76 22.30 -19.01
N LEU A 10 -9.58 21.20 -19.76
CA LEU A 10 -8.78 20.04 -19.40
C LEU A 10 -7.28 20.43 -19.45
N ALA A 11 -6.69 20.73 -18.29
CA ALA A 11 -5.23 20.83 -18.16
C ALA A 11 -4.79 20.63 -16.70
N ALA A 12 -4.78 19.37 -16.22
CA ALA A 12 -4.06 18.98 -15.00
C ALA A 12 -3.97 17.45 -14.83
N VAL A 13 -3.37 16.71 -15.77
CA VAL A 13 -2.86 15.35 -15.49
C VAL A 13 -1.59 15.11 -16.32
N ALA A 14 -0.49 15.75 -15.93
CA ALA A 14 0.84 15.42 -16.44
C ALA A 14 1.79 15.35 -15.23
N GLY A 15 1.98 14.14 -14.70
CA GLY A 15 2.95 13.91 -13.63
C GLY A 15 2.69 12.70 -12.74
N TYR A 16 2.48 11.49 -13.30
CA TYR A 16 2.79 10.23 -12.59
C TYR A 16 2.69 9.01 -13.53
N TYR A 17 3.71 8.77 -14.36
CA TYR A 17 3.70 7.67 -15.37
C TYR A 17 4.67 6.50 -15.08
N GLY A 18 5.15 6.35 -13.84
CA GLY A 18 6.16 5.31 -13.51
C GLY A 18 5.63 3.90 -13.25
N GLY A 19 4.34 3.72 -12.88
CA GLY A 19 3.86 2.46 -12.30
C GLY A 19 3.21 1.44 -13.25
N GLN A 20 2.82 1.84 -14.46
CA GLN A 20 2.05 0.98 -15.38
C GLN A 20 2.93 0.01 -16.18
N GLU A 21 4.15 0.40 -16.59
CA GLU A 21 5.07 -0.50 -17.30
C GLU A 21 5.60 -1.64 -16.41
N GLN A 22 5.73 -1.41 -15.09
CA GLN A 22 6.13 -2.43 -14.12
C GLN A 22 5.15 -3.61 -14.07
N ARG A 23 3.83 -3.38 -14.26
CA ARG A 23 2.80 -4.43 -14.15
C ARG A 23 2.82 -5.39 -15.33
N ARG A 24 3.07 -4.88 -16.55
CA ARG A 24 3.12 -5.70 -17.78
C ARG A 24 4.29 -6.68 -17.77
N HIS A 25 5.46 -6.29 -17.24
CA HIS A 25 6.62 -7.16 -17.18
C HIS A 25 6.56 -8.21 -16.06
N ARG A 26 5.80 -7.97 -14.98
CA ARG A 26 5.67 -8.90 -13.85
C ARG A 26 4.68 -10.04 -14.14
N ALA A 27 3.58 -9.77 -14.85
CA ALA A 27 2.62 -10.78 -15.28
C ALA A 27 3.22 -11.80 -16.27
N ALA A 28 4.14 -11.38 -17.13
CA ALA A 28 4.83 -12.26 -18.09
C ALA A 28 5.87 -13.20 -17.44
N ALA A 29 6.38 -12.88 -16.24
CA ALA A 29 7.40 -13.67 -15.57
C ALA A 29 6.82 -14.80 -14.68
N LEU A 30 5.55 -14.71 -14.28
CA LEU A 30 4.90 -15.66 -13.37
C LEU A 30 4.25 -16.86 -14.06
N SER A 31 4.20 -16.91 -15.40
CA SER A 31 3.59 -18.02 -16.15
C SER A 31 4.50 -19.23 -16.36
N GLY A 32 5.73 -19.24 -15.85
CA GLY A 32 6.76 -20.20 -16.28
C GLY A 32 7.46 -21.07 -15.22
N ALA A 33 7.18 -20.96 -13.92
CA ALA A 33 8.03 -21.61 -12.90
C ALA A 33 7.30 -22.70 -12.09
N GLY A 34 7.53 -23.97 -12.47
CA GLY A 34 7.21 -25.14 -11.65
C GLY A 34 8.14 -25.26 -10.44
N SER A 35 7.57 -25.56 -9.27
CA SER A 35 8.22 -25.50 -7.96
C SER A 35 9.00 -26.77 -7.60
N LYS A 36 10.19 -26.58 -7.00
CA LYS A 36 10.86 -27.57 -6.13
C LYS A 36 11.02 -26.95 -4.73
N PRO A 37 10.81 -27.71 -3.65
CA PRO A 37 10.93 -27.19 -2.29
C PRO A 37 12.36 -27.31 -1.77
N GLY A 38 12.97 -26.18 -1.40
CA GLY A 38 14.23 -26.16 -0.64
C GLY A 38 14.95 -24.82 -0.66
N SER A 39 14.95 -24.15 0.50
CA SER A 39 15.84 -23.05 0.98
C SER A 39 15.19 -21.68 1.21
N SER A 40 14.55 -21.52 2.37
CA SER A 40 13.86 -20.28 2.79
C SER A 40 14.76 -19.11 3.17
N VAL A 41 16.09 -19.17 3.02
CA VAL A 41 16.96 -18.01 3.35
C VAL A 41 17.52 -17.38 2.07
N GLU A 42 17.97 -18.19 1.11
CA GLU A 42 18.37 -17.70 -0.22
C GLU A 42 17.18 -17.21 -1.05
N GLU A 43 16.00 -17.82 -0.87
CA GLU A 43 14.77 -17.39 -1.55
C GLU A 43 14.28 -16.01 -1.08
N HIS A 44 14.46 -15.68 0.21
CA HIS A 44 14.12 -14.35 0.75
C HIS A 44 15.16 -13.29 0.36
N ALA A 45 16.46 -13.63 0.35
CA ALA A 45 17.50 -12.73 -0.17
C ALA A 45 17.33 -12.46 -1.68
N ARG A 46 16.82 -13.45 -2.45
CA ARG A 46 16.49 -13.29 -3.87
C ARG A 46 15.19 -12.50 -4.08
N ALA A 47 14.24 -12.53 -3.13
CA ALA A 47 13.02 -11.72 -3.16
C ALA A 47 13.26 -10.21 -2.89
N ALA A 48 14.36 -9.83 -2.25
CA ALA A 48 14.79 -8.43 -2.10
C ALA A 48 15.42 -7.83 -3.38
N ALA A 49 15.71 -8.66 -4.39
CA ALA A 49 16.34 -8.23 -5.64
C ALA A 49 15.57 -7.21 -6.52
N PRO A 50 14.22 -7.11 -6.50
CA PRO A 50 13.50 -6.12 -7.31
C PRO A 50 13.82 -4.66 -6.93
N ALA A 51 14.13 -4.39 -5.66
CA ALA A 51 14.52 -3.05 -5.18
C ALA A 51 15.86 -2.57 -5.78
N LEU A 52 16.69 -3.49 -6.29
CA LEU A 52 18.01 -3.19 -6.86
C LEU A 52 17.99 -2.89 -8.37
N LYS A 53 16.86 -3.09 -9.06
CA LYS A 53 16.80 -2.98 -10.54
C LYS A 53 16.86 -1.54 -11.08
N TYR A 54 16.78 -0.52 -10.20
CA TYR A 54 16.68 0.90 -10.57
C TYR A 54 17.97 1.71 -10.34
N ALA A 55 19.07 1.05 -9.99
CA ALA A 55 20.36 1.65 -9.74
C ALA A 55 21.14 1.94 -11.05
N SER A 56 20.79 3.00 -11.80
CA SER A 56 21.46 3.33 -13.07
C SER A 56 22.79 4.08 -12.93
N THR A 57 23.25 4.38 -11.71
CA THR A 57 24.58 4.97 -11.47
C THR A 57 25.52 3.97 -10.80
N GLY A 58 26.79 3.98 -11.19
CA GLY A 58 27.82 3.08 -10.62
C GLY A 58 27.93 3.19 -9.09
N HIS A 59 27.54 4.33 -8.51
CA HIS A 59 27.49 4.54 -7.07
C HIS A 59 26.46 3.66 -6.37
N VAL A 60 25.21 3.60 -6.85
CA VAL A 60 24.17 2.77 -6.22
C VAL A 60 24.52 1.29 -6.30
N LYS A 61 25.13 0.83 -7.40
CA LYS A 61 25.61 -0.55 -7.52
C LYS A 61 26.71 -0.86 -6.49
N LYS A 62 27.71 0.01 -6.35
CA LYS A 62 28.76 -0.14 -5.32
C LYS A 62 28.17 -0.20 -3.91
N TRP A 63 27.18 0.64 -3.63
CA TRP A 63 26.46 0.64 -2.35
C TRP A 63 25.70 -0.66 -2.12
N ALA A 64 24.96 -1.14 -3.12
CA ALA A 64 24.27 -2.42 -3.06
C ALA A 64 25.23 -3.59 -2.77
N ASP A 65 26.38 -3.63 -3.44
CA ASP A 65 27.41 -4.64 -3.21
C ASP A 65 27.97 -4.59 -1.78
N ARG A 66 28.18 -3.39 -1.25
CA ARG A 66 28.65 -3.22 0.13
C ARG A 66 27.58 -3.59 1.16
N LEU A 67 26.35 -3.13 0.97
CA LEU A 67 25.22 -3.44 1.85
C LEU A 67 24.93 -4.94 1.90
N ARG A 68 25.09 -5.67 0.79
CA ARG A 68 24.94 -7.12 0.77
C ARG A 68 25.89 -7.86 1.72
N ASN A 69 27.10 -7.33 1.90
CA ASN A 69 28.16 -7.99 2.66
C ASN A 69 28.39 -7.38 4.04
N CYS A 70 27.65 -6.33 4.40
CA CYS A 70 27.87 -5.64 5.66
C CYS A 70 27.27 -6.39 6.86
N THR A 71 27.90 -6.20 8.03
CA THR A 71 27.41 -6.65 9.33
C THR A 71 26.54 -5.58 10.00
N VAL A 72 25.84 -5.93 11.08
CA VAL A 72 24.99 -4.98 11.83
C VAL A 72 25.81 -3.81 12.36
N GLU A 73 27.03 -4.06 12.83
CA GLU A 73 27.93 -3.06 13.41
C GLU A 73 28.38 -2.02 12.38
N GLU A 74 28.42 -2.38 11.09
CA GLU A 74 28.84 -1.50 10.00
C GLU A 74 27.71 -0.59 9.51
N LEU A 75 26.44 -0.96 9.75
CA LEU A 75 25.28 -0.24 9.22
C LEU A 75 25.20 1.24 9.63
N PRO A 76 25.47 1.65 10.88
CA PRO A 76 25.51 3.06 11.25
C PRO A 76 26.59 3.85 10.48
N GLY A 77 27.74 3.22 10.24
CA GLY A 77 28.83 3.81 9.45
C GLY A 77 28.42 4.01 7.99
N LEU A 78 27.80 2.99 7.37
CA LEU A 78 27.27 3.09 6.01
C LEU A 78 26.20 4.18 5.88
N PHE A 79 25.32 4.33 6.87
CA PHE A 79 24.36 5.43 6.90
C PHE A 79 25.06 6.79 6.93
N ALA A 80 26.08 6.96 7.79
CA ALA A 80 26.84 8.20 7.88
C ALA A 80 27.54 8.54 6.57
N GLU A 81 28.10 7.54 5.88
CA GLU A 81 28.71 7.72 4.57
C GLU A 81 27.70 8.08 3.48
N ILE A 82 26.55 7.39 3.43
CA ILE A 82 25.44 7.74 2.53
C ILE A 82 25.06 9.21 2.78
N ARG A 83 24.88 9.62 4.04
CA ARG A 83 24.56 11.01 4.37
C ARG A 83 25.67 11.99 3.95
N ALA A 84 26.93 11.67 4.21
CA ALA A 84 28.07 12.54 3.91
C ALA A 84 28.21 12.81 2.40
N LEU A 85 27.93 11.81 1.56
CA LEU A 85 27.93 11.97 0.10
C LEU A 85 26.91 13.00 -0.39
N TRP A 86 25.83 13.23 0.35
CA TRP A 86 24.70 14.05 -0.11
C TRP A 86 24.45 15.31 0.73
N GLY A 87 25.07 15.44 1.90
CA GLY A 87 24.97 16.59 2.80
C GLY A 87 26.20 17.51 2.82
N GLY A 88 27.18 17.27 1.96
CA GLY A 88 28.38 18.10 1.86
C GLY A 88 28.11 19.52 1.31
N PRO A 89 29.00 20.49 1.53
CA PRO A 89 28.89 21.86 1.02
C PRO A 89 28.82 21.96 -0.51
N ASP A 90 29.18 20.87 -1.22
CA ASP A 90 29.06 20.73 -2.68
C ASP A 90 27.69 20.18 -3.14
N ALA A 91 26.73 19.99 -2.23
CA ALA A 91 25.36 19.65 -2.60
C ALA A 91 24.81 20.75 -3.54
N PRO A 92 24.24 20.40 -4.71
CA PRO A 92 23.97 21.36 -5.78
C PRO A 92 23.08 22.51 -5.29
N GLY A 93 23.67 23.70 -5.21
CA GLY A 93 22.99 24.94 -4.88
C GLY A 93 21.96 25.34 -5.95
N GLY A 94 20.81 25.83 -5.50
CA GLY A 94 19.60 26.06 -6.29
C GLY A 94 19.69 27.09 -7.41
N GLY A 95 20.01 26.64 -8.63
CA GLY A 95 19.67 27.30 -9.90
C GLY A 95 18.53 26.57 -10.64
N ALA A 96 17.87 27.17 -11.63
CA ALA A 96 16.74 26.53 -12.32
C ALA A 96 17.09 25.22 -13.10
N ASP A 97 18.34 25.04 -13.52
CA ASP A 97 18.87 23.76 -14.04
C ASP A 97 19.19 22.74 -12.93
N SER A 98 19.08 23.15 -11.66
CA SER A 98 19.26 22.26 -10.51
C SER A 98 18.06 21.35 -10.32
N ASP A 99 16.87 21.64 -10.83
CA ASP A 99 15.67 20.88 -10.47
C ASP A 99 15.73 19.42 -10.92
N ILE A 100 16.19 19.15 -12.16
CA ILE A 100 16.31 17.77 -12.66
C ILE A 100 17.42 17.00 -11.93
N ARG A 101 18.56 17.65 -11.67
CA ARG A 101 19.69 17.02 -10.96
C ARG A 101 19.35 16.77 -9.49
N THR A 102 18.71 17.74 -8.84
CA THR A 102 18.23 17.65 -7.46
C THR A 102 17.20 16.53 -7.32
N LEU A 103 16.26 16.38 -8.26
CA LEU A 103 15.32 15.25 -8.27
C LEU A 103 16.01 13.89 -8.44
N ALA A 104 16.99 13.79 -9.35
CA ALA A 104 17.77 12.55 -9.54
C ALA A 104 18.54 12.18 -8.26
N ILE A 105 19.18 13.16 -7.62
CA ILE A 105 19.90 12.98 -6.34
C ILE A 105 18.96 12.54 -5.23
N HIS A 106 17.78 13.17 -5.09
CA HIS A 106 16.78 12.76 -4.11
C HIS A 106 16.32 11.32 -4.34
N ARG A 107 16.13 10.91 -5.60
CA ARG A 107 15.77 9.54 -5.94
C ARG A 107 16.87 8.53 -5.60
N GLU A 108 18.13 8.86 -5.88
CA GLU A 108 19.27 8.01 -5.53
C GLU A 108 19.44 7.89 -4.02
N HIS A 109 19.30 9.00 -3.29
CA HIS A 109 19.33 9.01 -1.82
C HIS A 109 18.20 8.17 -1.23
N ALA A 110 16.97 8.33 -1.71
CA ALA A 110 15.83 7.53 -1.28
C ALA A 110 16.07 6.02 -1.55
N THR A 111 16.66 5.70 -2.70
CA THR A 111 17.00 4.31 -3.05
C THR A 111 18.06 3.73 -2.12
N ALA A 112 19.15 4.48 -1.87
CA ALA A 112 20.22 4.03 -0.98
C ALA A 112 19.73 3.83 0.46
N LEU A 113 18.94 4.78 0.98
CA LEU A 113 18.37 4.66 2.32
C LEU A 113 17.38 3.50 2.41
N ARG A 114 16.55 3.28 1.37
CA ARG A 114 15.65 2.13 1.34
C ARG A 114 16.41 0.80 1.33
N LEU A 115 17.49 0.67 0.57
CA LEU A 115 18.35 -0.53 0.58
C LEU A 115 18.98 -0.76 1.95
N LEU A 116 19.42 0.31 2.62
CA LEU A 116 19.90 0.23 3.98
C LEU A 116 18.79 -0.24 4.94
N CYS A 117 17.59 0.34 4.87
CA CYS A 117 16.44 -0.07 5.68
C CYS A 117 16.07 -1.54 5.44
N ALA A 118 16.10 -2.01 4.19
CA ALA A 118 15.91 -3.42 3.86
C ALA A 118 16.96 -4.31 4.53
N ARG A 119 18.23 -3.87 4.54
CA ARG A 119 19.31 -4.61 5.19
C ARG A 119 19.17 -4.65 6.71
N TRP A 120 18.79 -3.53 7.34
CA TRP A 120 18.44 -3.53 8.77
C TRP A 120 17.26 -4.45 9.05
N ALA A 121 16.21 -4.43 8.24
CA ALA A 121 15.05 -5.30 8.40
C ALA A 121 15.42 -6.79 8.35
N GLU A 122 16.46 -7.16 7.57
CA GLU A 122 16.99 -8.52 7.50
C GLU A 122 17.84 -8.92 8.70
N LEU A 123 18.68 -8.00 9.19
CA LEU A 123 19.71 -8.34 10.18
C LEU A 123 19.31 -8.00 11.62
N ASP A 124 18.71 -6.83 11.84
CA ASP A 124 18.37 -6.29 13.16
C ASP A 124 17.32 -5.17 13.06
N ALA A 125 16.08 -5.52 12.70
CA ALA A 125 15.02 -4.53 12.56
C ALA A 125 14.76 -3.72 13.86
N PRO A 126 14.75 -4.32 15.07
CA PRO A 126 14.62 -3.58 16.32
C PRO A 126 15.74 -2.56 16.54
N GLY A 127 17.00 -2.93 16.29
CA GLY A 127 18.12 -2.00 16.36
C GLY A 127 17.97 -0.84 15.38
N GLY A 128 17.44 -1.12 14.18
CA GLY A 128 17.27 -0.09 13.13
C GLY A 128 16.22 0.92 13.52
N LEU A 129 15.14 0.43 14.13
CA LEU A 129 14.10 1.28 14.63
C LEU A 129 14.64 2.16 15.76
N ALA A 130 15.38 1.58 16.71
CA ALA A 130 16.03 2.32 17.78
C ALA A 130 17.04 3.36 17.26
N PHE A 131 17.75 3.06 16.18
CA PHE A 131 18.66 4.00 15.51
C PHE A 131 17.89 5.20 14.93
N PHE A 132 16.85 4.96 14.12
CA PHE A 132 16.07 6.05 13.51
C PHE A 132 15.26 6.85 14.53
N MET A 133 14.80 6.24 15.62
CA MET A 133 14.08 6.95 16.68
C MET A 133 14.92 8.00 17.41
N LYS A 134 16.25 7.84 17.46
CA LYS A 134 17.16 8.81 18.13
C LYS A 134 17.46 10.04 17.28
N ARG A 135 16.92 10.13 16.07
CA ARG A 135 17.28 11.14 15.07
C ARG A 135 16.10 12.04 14.73
N GLU A 136 16.36 13.35 14.65
CA GLU A 136 15.35 14.33 14.24
C GLU A 136 14.90 14.12 12.78
N ASP A 137 15.81 13.69 11.90
CA ASP A 137 15.55 13.37 10.49
C ASP A 137 15.19 11.90 10.24
N GLY A 138 14.92 11.14 11.31
CA GLY A 138 14.72 9.69 11.26
C GLY A 138 13.37 9.23 10.74
N VAL A 139 12.42 10.15 10.47
CA VAL A 139 11.03 9.81 10.12
C VAL A 139 10.96 8.94 8.85
N ASN A 140 11.58 9.38 7.75
CA ASN A 140 11.56 8.61 6.50
C ASN A 140 12.25 7.25 6.64
N GLY A 141 13.40 7.21 7.33
CA GLY A 141 14.14 5.97 7.57
C GLY A 141 13.34 4.97 8.42
N ARG A 142 12.59 5.47 9.41
CA ARG A 142 11.68 4.69 10.24
C ARG A 142 10.53 4.10 9.42
N SER A 143 9.82 4.92 8.63
CA SER A 143 8.73 4.41 7.79
C SER A 143 9.21 3.37 6.76
N TRP A 144 10.36 3.62 6.11
CA TRP A 144 10.93 2.64 5.17
C TRP A 144 11.39 1.36 5.86
N LEU A 145 12.02 1.47 7.04
CA LEU A 145 12.41 0.29 7.80
C LEU A 145 11.19 -0.53 8.23
N LEU A 146 10.14 0.11 8.76
CA LEU A 146 8.93 -0.58 9.18
C LEU A 146 8.21 -1.23 8.00
N THR A 147 8.24 -0.61 6.82
CA THR A 147 7.70 -1.21 5.59
C THR A 147 8.51 -2.43 5.16
N GLU A 148 9.83 -2.32 5.13
CA GLU A 148 10.72 -3.45 4.79
C GLU A 148 10.64 -4.57 5.82
N TRP A 149 10.43 -4.24 7.09
CA TRP A 149 10.15 -5.21 8.15
C TRP A 149 8.79 -5.87 7.93
N ALA A 150 7.74 -5.10 7.62
CA ALA A 150 6.41 -5.64 7.39
C ALA A 150 6.31 -6.55 6.16
N LEU A 151 7.15 -6.33 5.14
CA LEU A 151 7.27 -7.25 3.99
C LEU A 151 7.79 -8.64 4.39
N ARG A 152 8.54 -8.74 5.50
CA ARG A 152 9.18 -9.98 5.97
C ARG A 152 8.41 -10.61 7.14
N ASP A 153 8.04 -9.79 8.12
CA ASP A 153 7.29 -10.16 9.30
C ASP A 153 6.30 -9.04 9.67
N PRO A 154 5.08 -9.07 9.11
CA PRO A 154 4.09 -8.02 9.33
C PRO A 154 3.58 -7.98 10.77
N GLN A 155 3.64 -9.10 11.50
CA GLN A 155 3.20 -9.16 12.90
C GLN A 155 4.22 -8.45 13.81
N ALA A 156 5.50 -8.80 13.69
CA ALA A 156 6.54 -8.15 14.50
C ALA A 156 6.67 -6.65 14.18
N ALA A 157 6.55 -6.27 12.90
CA ALA A 157 6.54 -4.86 12.50
C ALA A 157 5.35 -4.10 13.10
N TYR A 158 4.16 -4.70 13.10
CA TYR A 158 2.97 -4.10 13.74
C TYR A 158 3.16 -3.92 15.24
N GLU A 159 3.66 -4.94 15.95
CA GLU A 159 3.96 -4.85 17.38
C GLU A 159 5.02 -3.78 17.70
N ALA A 160 5.99 -3.58 16.81
CA ALA A 160 6.96 -2.51 16.92
C ALA A 160 6.30 -1.12 16.78
N VAL A 161 5.38 -0.96 15.81
CA VAL A 161 4.59 0.27 15.64
C VAL A 161 3.72 0.57 16.86
N LEU A 162 3.14 -0.45 17.51
CA LEU A 162 2.33 -0.27 18.71
C LEU A 162 3.10 0.34 19.90
N LYS A 163 4.42 0.11 19.95
CA LYS A 163 5.33 0.64 21.00
C LYS A 163 5.72 2.11 20.78
N LEU A 164 5.40 2.69 19.63
CA LEU A 164 5.69 4.10 19.34
C LEU A 164 4.75 5.05 20.13
N PRO A 165 5.15 6.31 20.35
CA PRO A 165 4.25 7.35 20.85
C PRO A 165 2.97 7.43 20.00
N GLU A 166 1.82 7.73 20.59
CA GLU A 166 0.51 7.67 19.89
C GLU A 166 0.46 8.52 18.61
N LYS A 167 1.14 9.69 18.61
CA LYS A 167 1.25 10.53 17.42
C LYS A 167 1.95 9.76 16.28
N ASP A 168 3.14 9.22 16.55
CA ASP A 168 3.96 8.52 15.56
C ASP A 168 3.32 7.19 15.16
N ARG A 169 2.74 6.46 16.11
CA ARG A 169 2.04 5.19 15.88
C ARG A 169 0.98 5.32 14.79
N ARG A 170 0.11 6.33 14.86
CA ARG A 170 -0.94 6.53 13.84
C ARG A 170 -0.35 6.86 12.47
N GLU A 171 0.67 7.71 12.44
CA GLU A 171 1.36 8.10 11.21
C GLU A 171 2.08 6.90 10.56
N GLU A 172 2.76 6.07 11.34
CA GLU A 172 3.47 4.90 10.82
C GLU A 172 2.52 3.79 10.37
N LEU A 173 1.42 3.51 11.10
CA LEU A 173 0.42 2.55 10.64
C LEU A 173 -0.12 2.92 9.26
N PHE A 174 -0.37 4.22 9.06
CA PHE A 174 -0.81 4.75 7.78
C PHE A 174 0.28 4.67 6.71
N SER A 175 1.47 5.19 7.01
CA SER A 175 2.61 5.27 6.07
C SER A 175 3.01 3.88 5.58
N VAL A 176 3.17 2.91 6.48
CA VAL A 176 3.52 1.53 6.14
C VAL A 176 2.47 0.90 5.24
N GLY A 177 1.19 1.04 5.60
CA GLY A 177 0.14 0.46 4.78
C GLY A 177 0.04 1.08 3.38
N CYS A 178 0.22 2.40 3.24
CA CYS A 178 0.30 3.05 1.93
C CYS A 178 1.48 2.54 1.09
N GLN A 179 2.65 2.34 1.70
CA GLN A 179 3.81 1.83 0.97
C GLN A 179 3.63 0.36 0.57
N LEU A 180 3.10 -0.49 1.47
CA LEU A 180 2.79 -1.89 1.15
C LEU A 180 1.76 -2.01 0.03
N MET A 181 0.82 -1.07 -0.05
CA MET A 181 -0.16 -0.96 -1.13
C MET A 181 0.53 -0.74 -2.50
N GLU A 182 1.60 0.04 -2.55
CA GLU A 182 2.41 0.25 -3.74
C GLU A 182 3.26 -0.99 -4.10
N GLU A 183 3.76 -1.72 -3.09
CA GLU A 183 4.55 -2.95 -3.28
C GLU A 183 3.71 -4.13 -3.80
N GLY A 184 2.46 -4.21 -3.35
CA GLY A 184 1.45 -5.07 -3.92
C GLY A 184 0.41 -5.59 -2.93
N ASN A 185 -0.70 -6.03 -3.53
CA ASN A 185 -1.91 -6.56 -2.91
C ASN A 185 -1.65 -7.51 -1.73
N LYS A 186 -0.80 -8.53 -1.89
CA LYS A 186 -0.60 -9.58 -0.88
C LYS A 186 0.01 -9.06 0.43
N ALA A 187 1.07 -8.25 0.34
CA ALA A 187 1.75 -7.73 1.52
C ALA A 187 0.87 -6.73 2.26
N PHE A 188 0.20 -5.86 1.49
CA PHE A 188 -0.81 -4.95 2.00
C PHE A 188 -1.92 -5.68 2.76
N LEU A 189 -2.52 -6.75 2.19
CA LEU A 189 -3.58 -7.49 2.87
C LEU A 189 -3.11 -8.17 4.16
N ALA A 190 -1.90 -8.72 4.17
CA ALA A 190 -1.32 -9.31 5.38
C ALA A 190 -1.22 -8.26 6.50
N TRP A 191 -0.69 -7.07 6.17
CA TRP A 191 -0.64 -5.94 7.08
C TRP A 191 -2.02 -5.47 7.52
N PHE A 192 -2.95 -5.30 6.57
CA PHE A 192 -4.30 -4.82 6.84
C PHE A 192 -5.07 -5.74 7.80
N ARG A 193 -4.93 -7.06 7.65
CA ARG A 193 -5.56 -8.05 8.56
C ARG A 193 -5.07 -7.93 10.00
N ILE A 194 -3.80 -7.62 10.19
CA ILE A 194 -3.18 -7.44 11.50
C ILE A 194 -3.57 -6.07 12.07
N ALA A 195 -3.36 -5.01 11.29
CA ALA A 195 -3.56 -3.65 11.73
C ALA A 195 -5.03 -3.33 12.00
N ARG A 196 -5.95 -3.94 11.22
CA ARG A 196 -7.40 -3.71 11.26
C ARG A 196 -7.78 -2.23 11.26
N ARG A 197 -6.91 -1.37 10.74
CA ARG A 197 -7.04 0.08 10.83
C ARG A 197 -7.56 0.66 9.51
N PRO A 198 -8.40 1.70 9.59
CA PRO A 198 -8.67 2.54 8.45
C PRO A 198 -7.42 3.20 7.92
N PHE A 199 -7.32 3.20 6.60
CA PHE A 199 -6.63 4.29 5.94
C PHE A 199 -7.55 5.53 6.02
N PRO A 200 -6.99 6.73 6.21
CA PRO A 200 -7.72 7.96 6.02
C PRO A 200 -8.34 7.95 4.62
N SER A 201 -9.65 8.18 4.61
CA SER A 201 -10.46 8.29 3.42
C SER A 201 -9.83 9.26 2.43
N GLY A 202 -9.60 8.79 1.21
CA GLY A 202 -9.05 9.60 0.13
C GLY A 202 -9.01 8.85 -1.19
N GLY A 203 -8.74 9.58 -2.28
CA GLY A 203 -8.77 9.00 -3.63
C GLY A 203 -7.76 7.88 -3.86
N LEU A 204 -6.69 7.77 -3.08
CA LEU A 204 -5.73 6.65 -3.17
C LEU A 204 -6.34 5.34 -2.66
N GLU A 205 -7.02 5.39 -1.51
CA GLU A 205 -7.69 4.23 -0.93
C GLU A 205 -8.78 3.71 -1.87
N GLU A 206 -9.64 4.60 -2.38
CA GLU A 206 -10.70 4.24 -3.32
C GLU A 206 -10.14 3.59 -4.60
N ARG A 207 -9.09 4.18 -5.19
CA ARG A 207 -8.44 3.63 -6.40
C ARG A 207 -7.83 2.26 -6.14
N PHE A 208 -7.13 2.10 -5.01
CA PHE A 208 -6.53 0.82 -4.66
C PHE A 208 -7.61 -0.24 -4.47
N TRP A 209 -8.58 0.01 -3.59
CA TRP A 209 -9.61 -0.99 -3.32
C TRP A 209 -10.43 -1.31 -4.58
N SER A 210 -10.70 -0.33 -5.43
CA SER A 210 -11.39 -0.57 -6.71
C SER A 210 -10.56 -1.46 -7.64
N SER A 211 -9.27 -1.17 -7.79
CA SER A 211 -8.34 -2.01 -8.56
C SER A 211 -8.23 -3.41 -7.95
N PHE A 212 -8.13 -3.51 -6.62
CA PHE A 212 -8.02 -4.75 -5.88
C PHE A 212 -9.29 -5.59 -6.03
N ALA A 213 -10.47 -5.00 -5.87
CA ALA A 213 -11.75 -5.68 -6.01
C ALA A 213 -11.92 -6.27 -7.42
N ALA A 214 -11.53 -5.51 -8.45
CA ALA A 214 -11.59 -5.98 -9.83
C ALA A 214 -10.73 -7.24 -10.04
N GLU A 215 -9.51 -7.25 -9.51
CA GLU A 215 -8.53 -8.33 -9.65
C GLU A 215 -8.78 -9.52 -8.69
N HIS A 216 -9.25 -9.26 -7.46
CA HIS A 216 -9.32 -10.21 -6.35
C HIS A 216 -10.66 -10.14 -5.57
N PRO A 217 -11.82 -10.33 -6.23
CA PRO A 217 -13.13 -10.19 -5.58
C PRO A 217 -13.35 -11.19 -4.43
N ASP A 218 -12.86 -12.43 -4.57
CA ASP A 218 -13.04 -13.47 -3.56
C ASP A 218 -12.22 -13.19 -2.29
N GLU A 219 -11.00 -12.64 -2.45
CA GLU A 219 -10.17 -12.21 -1.32
C GLU A 219 -10.80 -11.03 -0.58
N LEU A 220 -11.38 -10.08 -1.32
CA LEU A 220 -12.10 -8.94 -0.72
C LEU A 220 -13.35 -9.40 0.03
N LEU A 221 -14.08 -10.37 -0.50
CA LEU A 221 -15.23 -10.98 0.16
C LEU A 221 -14.82 -11.72 1.45
N ALA A 222 -13.76 -12.51 1.40
CA ALA A 222 -13.21 -13.17 2.57
C ALA A 222 -12.81 -12.14 3.65
N LEU A 223 -12.12 -11.07 3.24
CA LEU A 223 -11.75 -9.98 4.13
C LEU A 223 -12.99 -9.28 4.73
N GLY A 224 -14.00 -8.97 3.93
CA GLY A 224 -15.25 -8.38 4.40
C GLY A 224 -15.97 -9.28 5.42
N THR A 225 -15.92 -10.60 5.23
CA THR A 225 -16.50 -11.59 6.15
C THR A 225 -15.72 -11.65 7.47
N GLU A 226 -14.38 -11.69 7.39
CA GLU A 226 -13.47 -11.62 8.54
C GLU A 226 -13.74 -10.36 9.38
N MET A 227 -13.92 -9.21 8.72
CA MET A 227 -14.15 -7.92 9.38
C MET A 227 -15.51 -7.84 10.10
N ILE A 228 -16.55 -8.49 9.58
CA ILE A 228 -17.84 -8.61 10.29
C ILE A 228 -17.71 -9.52 11.51
N GLY A 229 -17.11 -10.70 11.35
CA GLY A 229 -16.93 -11.65 12.44
C GLY A 229 -15.98 -11.13 13.53
N GLY A 230 -15.01 -10.29 13.14
CA GLY A 230 -13.96 -9.76 13.99
C GLY A 230 -14.32 -8.54 14.84
N ARG A 231 -15.58 -8.06 14.85
CA ARG A 231 -15.99 -6.86 15.64
C ARG A 231 -15.77 -7.00 17.15
N LYS A 232 -15.45 -8.17 17.67
CA LYS A 232 -15.01 -8.39 19.04
C LYS A 232 -13.49 -8.61 19.10
N THR A 233 -12.69 -7.58 18.88
CA THR A 233 -11.29 -7.63 19.34
C THR A 233 -11.30 -7.47 20.87
N ALA A 234 -10.50 -8.27 21.58
CA ALA A 234 -10.43 -8.32 23.04
C ALA A 234 -10.12 -6.95 23.69
N ASP A 235 -9.57 -6.01 22.91
CA ASP A 235 -9.07 -4.72 23.40
C ASP A 235 -10.07 -3.57 23.23
N GLY A 236 -11.29 -3.82 22.73
CA GLY A 236 -12.37 -2.83 22.64
C GLY A 236 -12.19 -1.68 21.62
N GLU A 237 -11.00 -1.46 21.06
CA GLU A 237 -10.70 -0.22 20.31
C GLU A 237 -10.30 -0.38 18.83
N ASN A 238 -10.20 -1.58 18.27
CA ASN A 238 -9.64 -1.76 16.90
C ASN A 238 -10.55 -2.53 15.92
N GLY A 239 -11.87 -2.45 16.10
CA GLY A 239 -12.80 -2.85 15.04
C GLY A 239 -12.74 -1.86 13.87
N PRO A 240 -13.04 -2.29 12.63
CA PRO A 240 -13.22 -1.35 11.53
C PRO A 240 -14.30 -0.33 11.89
N GLN A 241 -14.05 0.94 11.60
CA GLN A 241 -15.05 1.97 11.80
C GLN A 241 -16.28 1.65 10.95
N PRO A 242 -17.51 1.95 11.42
CA PRO A 242 -18.73 1.62 10.69
C PRO A 242 -18.69 2.04 9.21
N GLY A 243 -18.19 3.24 8.91
CA GLY A 243 -18.08 3.75 7.53
C GLY A 243 -17.15 2.95 6.62
N GLN A 244 -16.21 2.17 7.16
CA GLN A 244 -15.31 1.35 6.36
C GLN A 244 -15.97 0.07 5.87
N LEU A 245 -16.71 -0.59 6.76
CA LEU A 245 -17.51 -1.74 6.37
C LEU A 245 -18.52 -1.29 5.31
N ASP A 246 -19.12 -0.12 5.50
CA ASP A 246 -20.04 0.45 4.53
C ASP A 246 -19.38 0.66 3.17
N PHE A 247 -18.20 1.28 3.13
CA PHE A 247 -17.43 1.46 1.90
C PHE A 247 -17.07 0.13 1.24
N LEU A 248 -16.48 -0.81 1.98
CA LEU A 248 -16.02 -2.10 1.43
C LEU A 248 -17.17 -2.93 0.87
N TYR A 249 -18.32 -2.98 1.56
CA TYR A 249 -19.48 -3.71 1.08
C TYR A 249 -20.15 -3.02 -0.11
N SER A 250 -20.19 -1.68 -0.13
CA SER A 250 -20.64 -0.93 -1.29
C SER A 250 -19.75 -1.18 -2.51
N LEU A 251 -18.43 -1.17 -2.31
CA LEU A 251 -17.48 -1.46 -3.37
C LEU A 251 -17.61 -2.90 -3.88
N LEU A 252 -17.65 -3.88 -2.97
CA LEU A 252 -17.77 -5.30 -3.32
C LEU A 252 -19.08 -5.58 -4.05
N GLY A 253 -20.19 -4.98 -3.61
CA GLY A 253 -21.47 -5.06 -4.31
C GLY A 253 -21.39 -4.50 -5.72
N GLY A 254 -20.71 -3.36 -5.91
CA GLY A 254 -20.46 -2.79 -7.23
C GLY A 254 -19.64 -3.72 -8.11
N THR A 255 -18.48 -4.18 -7.63
CA THR A 255 -17.59 -5.09 -8.37
C THR A 255 -18.27 -6.41 -8.74
N LEU A 256 -19.05 -7.00 -7.84
CA LEU A 256 -19.82 -8.20 -8.15
C LEU A 256 -20.91 -7.90 -9.18
N GLY A 257 -21.59 -6.75 -9.07
CA GLY A 257 -22.63 -6.31 -9.99
C GLY A 257 -22.12 -6.10 -11.42
N GLU A 258 -20.89 -5.60 -11.58
CA GLU A 258 -20.23 -5.45 -12.88
C GLU A 258 -19.95 -6.81 -13.56
N LYS A 259 -19.72 -7.87 -12.76
CA LYS A 259 -19.41 -9.23 -13.27
C LYS A 259 -20.67 -10.06 -13.51
N ASP A 260 -21.59 -10.06 -12.55
CA ASP A 260 -22.82 -10.86 -12.58
C ASP A 260 -23.87 -10.21 -11.65
N MET A 261 -24.75 -9.40 -12.24
CA MET A 261 -25.75 -8.62 -11.52
C MET A 261 -26.69 -9.48 -10.65
N ASP A 262 -27.15 -10.61 -11.16
CA ASP A 262 -28.14 -11.44 -10.46
C ASP A 262 -27.48 -12.15 -9.26
N LYS A 263 -26.25 -12.65 -9.42
CA LYS A 263 -25.47 -13.18 -8.28
C LYS A 263 -25.14 -12.09 -7.27
N ALA A 264 -24.80 -10.89 -7.71
CA ALA A 264 -24.49 -9.78 -6.81
C ALA A 264 -25.71 -9.37 -5.97
N LEU A 265 -26.91 -9.31 -6.58
CA LEU A 265 -28.16 -9.07 -5.87
C LEU A 265 -28.49 -10.19 -4.87
N ALA A 266 -28.29 -11.46 -5.25
CA ALA A 266 -28.50 -12.60 -4.36
C ALA A 266 -27.55 -12.51 -3.15
N TRP A 267 -26.25 -12.33 -3.41
CA TRP A 267 -25.24 -12.15 -2.38
C TRP A 267 -25.56 -10.99 -1.43
N ALA A 268 -25.92 -9.82 -1.97
CA ALA A 268 -26.21 -8.63 -1.17
C ALA A 268 -27.41 -8.83 -0.24
N LYS A 269 -28.44 -9.58 -0.67
CA LYS A 269 -29.63 -9.92 0.14
C LYS A 269 -29.33 -10.84 1.33
N GLU A 270 -28.34 -11.70 1.17
CA GLU A 270 -27.90 -12.67 2.19
C GLU A 270 -26.98 -12.04 3.24
N GLN A 271 -26.48 -10.83 3.02
CA GLN A 271 -25.60 -10.16 3.97
C GLN A 271 -26.31 -9.82 5.30
N PRO A 272 -25.57 -9.77 6.42
CA PRO A 272 -26.10 -9.32 7.70
C PRO A 272 -26.70 -7.92 7.60
N ASP A 273 -27.76 -7.65 8.36
CA ASP A 273 -28.47 -6.35 8.30
C ASP A 273 -27.56 -5.14 8.51
N THR A 274 -26.48 -5.31 9.29
CA THR A 274 -25.51 -4.24 9.54
C THR A 274 -24.72 -3.78 8.31
N VAL A 275 -24.68 -4.56 7.23
CA VAL A 275 -23.94 -4.22 5.98
C VAL A 275 -24.79 -4.42 4.72
N ARG A 276 -25.94 -5.09 4.82
CA ARG A 276 -26.84 -5.40 3.71
C ARG A 276 -27.24 -4.17 2.90
N GLY A 277 -27.58 -3.07 3.57
CA GLY A 277 -27.94 -1.83 2.89
C GLY A 277 -26.82 -1.29 2.00
N GLN A 278 -25.57 -1.43 2.44
CA GLN A 278 -24.39 -0.93 1.72
C GLN A 278 -24.01 -1.84 0.57
N ALA A 279 -24.05 -3.16 0.79
CA ALA A 279 -23.93 -4.16 -0.26
C ALA A 279 -24.94 -3.90 -1.39
N LEU A 280 -26.23 -3.76 -1.04
CA LEU A 280 -27.29 -3.44 -2.00
C LEU A 280 -27.06 -2.10 -2.70
N THR A 281 -26.64 -1.07 -1.96
CA THR A 281 -26.33 0.24 -2.55
C THR A 281 -25.25 0.14 -3.64
N GLY A 282 -24.21 -0.65 -3.40
CA GLY A 282 -23.17 -0.95 -4.39
C GLY A 282 -23.72 -1.59 -5.66
N VAL A 283 -24.48 -2.68 -5.50
CA VAL A 283 -25.10 -3.42 -6.62
C VAL A 283 -26.06 -2.52 -7.41
N LEU A 284 -26.92 -1.77 -6.70
CA LEU A 284 -27.93 -0.92 -7.32
C LEU A 284 -27.34 0.29 -8.05
N LYS A 285 -26.17 0.80 -7.64
CA LYS A 285 -25.45 1.82 -8.41
C LYS A 285 -25.04 1.30 -9.79
N VAL A 286 -24.52 0.08 -9.86
CA VAL A 286 -24.17 -0.55 -11.14
C VAL A 286 -25.44 -0.80 -11.95
N LEU A 287 -26.50 -1.32 -11.33
CA LEU A 287 -27.77 -1.54 -12.00
C LEU A 287 -28.35 -0.23 -12.57
N ALA A 288 -28.30 0.86 -11.82
CA ALA A 288 -28.73 2.18 -12.28
C ALA A 288 -27.97 2.64 -13.52
N ALA A 289 -26.67 2.35 -13.59
CA ALA A 289 -25.81 2.72 -14.70
C ALA A 289 -26.03 1.84 -15.94
N THR A 290 -26.32 0.54 -15.76
CA THR A 290 -26.39 -0.43 -16.87
C THR A 290 -27.81 -0.76 -17.32
N ALA A 291 -28.81 -0.67 -16.44
CA ALA A 291 -30.21 -1.02 -16.67
C ALA A 291 -31.16 -0.24 -15.73
N PRO A 292 -31.25 1.10 -15.89
CA PRO A 292 -31.97 1.98 -14.96
C PRO A 292 -33.46 1.63 -14.80
N GLU A 293 -34.10 1.08 -15.83
CA GLU A 293 -35.50 0.66 -15.78
C GLU A 293 -35.76 -0.47 -14.78
N ARG A 294 -34.76 -1.32 -14.51
CA ARG A 294 -34.86 -2.43 -13.55
C ARG A 294 -34.71 -2.00 -12.09
N ILE A 295 -34.31 -0.75 -11.83
CA ILE A 295 -34.02 -0.32 -10.45
C ILE A 295 -35.27 -0.32 -9.56
N VAL A 296 -36.43 0.02 -10.13
CA VAL A 296 -37.70 0.14 -9.40
C VAL A 296 -38.10 -1.19 -8.77
N ASP A 297 -37.81 -2.31 -9.43
CA ASP A 297 -38.09 -3.67 -8.95
C ASP A 297 -37.30 -4.02 -7.68
N HIS A 298 -36.24 -3.27 -7.39
CA HIS A 298 -35.30 -3.57 -6.31
C HIS A 298 -35.22 -2.49 -5.22
N LEU A 299 -35.85 -1.32 -5.41
CA LEU A 299 -35.85 -0.25 -4.39
C LEU A 299 -36.44 -0.70 -3.04
N SER A 300 -37.39 -1.64 -3.06
CA SER A 300 -37.97 -2.21 -1.84
C SER A 300 -36.94 -2.92 -0.96
N LEU A 301 -35.83 -3.40 -1.53
CA LEU A 301 -34.76 -4.11 -0.82
C LEU A 301 -33.95 -3.20 0.11
N LEU A 302 -33.95 -1.88 -0.15
CA LEU A 302 -33.22 -0.91 0.67
C LEU A 302 -33.91 -0.60 2.01
N LYS A 303 -35.15 -1.06 2.20
CA LYS A 303 -35.84 -0.89 3.49
C LYS A 303 -35.15 -1.76 4.56
N PRO A 304 -34.96 -1.23 5.79
CA PRO A 304 -34.56 -2.05 6.92
C PRO A 304 -35.49 -3.26 7.06
N LYS A 305 -34.94 -4.42 7.45
CA LYS A 305 -35.75 -5.62 7.76
C LYS A 305 -36.47 -5.41 9.09
#